data_AF-A0A8C6SJJ1-F1
#
_entry.id   AF-A0A8C6SJJ1-F1
#
_cell.length_a   1.000
_cell.length_b   1.000
_cell.length_c   1.000
_cell.angle_alpha   90.00
_cell.angle_beta   90.00
_cell.angle_gamma   90.00
#
_symmetry.space_group_name_H-M   'P 1'
#
loop_
_entity.id
_entity.type
_entity.pdbx_description
1 polymer ?
#
loop_
_entity_poly.entity_id
_entity_poly.type
_entity_poly.pdbx_seq_one_letter_code
_entity_poly.pdbx_strand_id
1 'polypeptide(L)'
;MQRLIMQRLSLSVFLATACLFLRAEQKTVCQQSTAGLSCGRGWVIHIDSADYGRSDRTTCSRGRSSNQLQNVHCAASGATDRVAWMCDGKSHCSVTASNSVFDDPCYGTYKYLQVSYSCKCKAIEQKTVCELSTADLTCGLGQVINIDSADYGRHDRTTCSQGRPSEQLQIVNCASSGATNRVAEMCDGKSHCSVTASNSVFGDPCGGTYKYLQVSYSCEPIPIARTVSCEGQTADLSCEPGKVIRIHRADYGRSDRTTCSQGRPSEQVQNVNCAASTTNDHVAQM
;
A
#
# COMPACT_ATOMS: atom_id res chain seq x y z
N MET A 1 1.47 45.61 -31.34
CA MET A 1 0.94 44.32 -31.84
C MET A 1 1.94 43.22 -31.54
N GLN A 2 1.98 42.70 -30.31
CA GLN A 2 2.78 41.51 -29.98
C GLN A 2 1.90 40.28 -30.19
N ARG A 3 2.26 39.45 -31.17
CA ARG A 3 1.60 38.19 -31.45
C ARG A 3 1.87 37.21 -30.30
N LEU A 4 0.82 36.73 -29.65
CA LEU A 4 0.91 35.56 -28.77
C LEU A 4 1.34 34.35 -29.59
N ILE A 5 2.52 33.81 -29.29
CA ILE A 5 2.94 32.49 -29.73
C ILE A 5 2.30 31.50 -28.76
N MET A 6 1.20 30.86 -29.17
CA MET A 6 0.67 29.65 -28.51
C MET A 6 1.67 28.52 -28.76
N GLN A 7 2.61 28.32 -27.83
CA GLN A 7 3.46 27.14 -27.84
C GLN A 7 2.60 25.92 -27.49
N ARG A 8 2.49 24.98 -28.43
CA ARG A 8 1.91 23.65 -28.20
C ARG A 8 2.82 22.90 -27.24
N LEU A 9 2.47 22.88 -25.96
CA LEU A 9 3.08 22.00 -24.96
C LEU A 9 2.75 20.54 -25.30
N SER A 10 3.77 19.69 -25.38
CA SER A 10 3.61 18.25 -25.65
C SER A 10 2.95 17.53 -24.48
N LEU A 11 2.20 16.45 -24.76
CA LEU A 11 1.48 15.65 -23.77
C LEU A 11 2.41 15.13 -22.65
N SER A 12 3.68 14.86 -22.99
CA SER A 12 4.74 14.45 -22.07
C SER A 12 5.16 15.55 -21.08
N VAL A 13 5.07 16.84 -21.46
CA VAL A 13 5.36 17.97 -20.56
C VAL A 13 4.20 18.24 -19.61
N PHE A 14 2.97 17.95 -20.01
CA PHE A 14 1.80 17.97 -19.11
C PHE A 14 1.82 16.84 -18.07
N LEU A 15 2.26 15.63 -18.45
CA LEU A 15 2.40 14.50 -17.52
C LEU A 15 3.50 14.75 -16.46
N ALA A 16 4.62 15.35 -16.84
CA ALA A 16 5.70 15.68 -15.91
C ALA A 16 5.35 16.83 -14.94
N THR A 17 4.52 17.78 -15.36
CA THR A 17 4.09 18.92 -14.51
C THR A 17 2.98 18.56 -13.54
N ALA A 18 2.16 17.55 -13.84
CA ALA A 18 1.15 17.05 -12.91
C ALA A 18 1.77 16.51 -11.61
N CYS A 19 2.94 15.87 -11.68
CA CYS A 19 3.63 15.29 -10.52
C CYS A 19 4.24 16.29 -9.51
N LEU A 20 4.21 17.59 -9.80
CA LEU A 20 4.82 18.62 -8.94
C LEU A 20 3.86 19.17 -7.87
N PHE A 21 2.58 18.80 -7.91
CA PHE A 21 1.58 19.28 -6.97
C PHE A 21 1.36 18.29 -5.82
N LEU A 22 2.10 18.47 -4.73
CA LEU A 22 1.78 17.85 -3.44
C LEU A 22 0.44 18.40 -2.92
N ARG A 23 -0.60 17.57 -2.91
CA ARG A 23 -1.85 17.90 -2.22
C ARG A 23 -1.77 17.36 -0.80
N ALA A 24 -1.62 18.26 0.17
CA ALA A 24 -1.75 17.95 1.58
C ALA A 24 -3.25 17.96 1.96
N GLU A 25 -3.70 16.90 2.60
CA GLU A 25 -5.05 16.71 3.09
C GLU A 25 -5.03 16.36 4.57
N GLN A 26 -6.06 16.79 5.30
CA GLN A 26 -6.24 16.44 6.70
C GLN A 26 -7.60 15.79 6.91
N LYS A 27 -7.61 14.68 7.65
CA LYS A 27 -8.83 13.96 8.01
C LYS A 27 -8.90 13.73 9.52
N THR A 28 -10.01 14.16 10.12
CA THR A 28 -10.30 13.94 11.54
C THR A 28 -11.53 13.06 11.68
N VAL A 29 -11.42 12.00 12.47
CA VAL A 29 -12.55 11.10 12.80
C VAL A 29 -12.58 10.81 14.29
N CYS A 30 -13.78 10.72 14.85
CA CYS A 30 -13.94 10.44 16.27
C CYS A 30 -13.61 8.98 16.60
N GLN A 31 -13.34 8.68 17.87
CA GLN A 31 -13.14 7.32 18.33
C GLN A 31 -14.27 6.40 17.85
N GLN A 32 -13.90 5.20 17.37
CA GLN A 32 -14.72 4.17 16.70
C GLN A 32 -15.16 4.49 15.26
N SER A 33 -14.87 5.67 14.72
CA SER A 33 -15.07 5.96 13.29
C SER A 33 -13.84 5.59 12.46
N THR A 34 -14.04 5.43 11.15
CA THR A 34 -12.98 5.05 10.20
C THR A 34 -12.61 6.23 9.29
N ALA A 35 -11.33 6.57 9.24
CA ALA A 35 -10.75 7.52 8.31
C ALA A 35 -10.43 6.80 6.98
N GLY A 36 -11.17 7.11 5.92
CA GLY A 36 -10.81 6.70 4.55
C GLY A 36 -9.90 7.73 3.89
N LEU A 37 -8.70 7.34 3.46
CA LEU A 37 -7.74 8.16 2.74
C LEU A 37 -7.71 7.71 1.28
N SER A 38 -7.55 8.65 0.34
CA SER A 38 -7.55 8.30 -1.08
C SER A 38 -6.73 9.27 -1.93
N CYS A 39 -5.98 8.73 -2.87
CA CYS A 39 -5.28 9.46 -3.92
C CYS A 39 -5.81 9.04 -5.31
N GLY A 40 -5.69 9.96 -6.28
CA GLY A 40 -6.10 9.70 -7.66
C GLY A 40 -5.19 8.69 -8.38
N ARG A 41 -5.55 8.30 -9.60
CA ARG A 41 -4.73 7.39 -10.42
C ARG A 41 -3.32 7.96 -10.65
N GLY A 42 -2.30 7.12 -10.46
CA GLY A 42 -0.89 7.51 -10.56
C GLY A 42 -0.31 8.15 -9.29
N TRP A 43 -1.12 8.26 -8.23
CA TRP A 43 -0.73 8.84 -6.96
C TRP A 43 -0.90 7.84 -5.82
N VAL A 44 -0.02 7.92 -4.84
CA VAL A 44 -0.02 7.11 -3.63
C VAL A 44 -0.05 8.00 -2.39
N ILE A 45 -0.66 7.50 -1.33
CA ILE A 45 -0.71 8.14 -0.03
C ILE A 45 0.69 8.16 0.58
N HIS A 46 1.04 9.28 1.19
CA HIS A 46 2.16 9.44 2.09
C HIS A 46 1.69 10.14 3.35
N ILE A 47 1.86 9.51 4.49
CA ILE A 47 1.44 10.05 5.78
C ILE A 47 2.49 11.05 6.27
N ASP A 48 2.08 12.30 6.43
CA ASP A 48 2.95 13.35 6.96
C ASP A 48 2.94 13.35 8.49
N SER A 49 1.77 13.11 9.09
CA SER A 49 1.61 12.96 10.54
C SER A 49 0.28 12.30 10.89
N ALA A 50 0.22 11.62 12.04
CA ALA A 50 -1.03 11.20 12.63
C ALA A 50 -0.98 11.26 14.17
N ASP A 51 -2.11 11.58 14.78
CA ASP A 51 -2.31 11.57 16.22
C ASP A 51 -3.63 10.90 16.58
N TYR A 52 -3.58 9.94 17.50
CA TYR A 52 -4.76 9.37 18.14
C TYR A 52 -4.78 9.75 19.62
N GLY A 53 -5.76 10.57 20.00
CA GLY A 53 -5.78 11.14 21.33
C GLY A 53 -6.78 12.29 21.45
N ARG A 54 -6.39 13.34 22.16
CA ARG A 54 -7.15 14.59 22.28
C ARG A 54 -6.19 15.73 22.54
N SER A 55 -6.27 16.76 21.69
CA SER A 55 -5.53 18.01 21.75
C SER A 55 -6.40 19.25 22.04
N ASP A 56 -7.73 19.12 22.00
CA ASP A 56 -8.66 20.20 22.29
C ASP A 56 -9.99 19.72 22.91
N ARG A 57 -10.83 20.66 23.39
CA ARG A 57 -12.13 20.36 24.05
C ARG A 57 -13.33 20.32 23.12
N THR A 58 -13.20 20.73 21.86
CA THR A 58 -14.33 20.96 20.94
C THR A 58 -14.45 19.85 19.90
N THR A 59 -13.35 19.32 19.40
CA THR A 59 -13.28 18.21 18.45
C THR A 59 -13.92 16.97 19.05
N CYS A 60 -14.88 16.39 18.32
CA CYS A 60 -15.60 15.18 18.73
C CYS A 60 -16.26 15.28 20.13
N SER A 61 -16.76 16.47 20.50
CA SER A 61 -17.34 16.75 21.83
C SER A 61 -18.84 16.46 21.95
N ARG A 62 -19.56 16.31 20.84
CA ARG A 62 -21.02 16.13 20.84
C ARG A 62 -21.42 14.89 21.66
N GLY A 63 -22.25 15.11 22.68
CA GLY A 63 -22.76 14.04 23.56
C GLY A 63 -21.73 13.48 24.55
N ARG A 64 -20.60 14.17 24.78
CA ARG A 64 -19.55 13.77 25.73
C ARG A 64 -19.60 14.60 27.00
N SER A 65 -19.28 13.97 28.13
CA SER A 65 -19.22 14.63 29.43
C SER A 65 -17.98 15.52 29.56
N SER A 66 -18.04 16.55 30.41
CA SER A 66 -16.89 17.44 30.68
C SER A 66 -15.63 16.66 31.05
N ASN A 67 -15.74 15.64 31.91
CA ASN A 67 -14.60 14.81 32.35
C ASN A 67 -13.90 14.10 31.18
N GLN A 68 -14.64 13.68 30.15
CA GLN A 68 -14.08 13.01 28.97
C GLN A 68 -13.34 13.96 28.01
N LEU A 69 -13.50 15.27 28.18
CA LEU A 69 -12.94 16.32 27.32
C LEU A 69 -11.83 17.14 28.00
N GLN A 70 -11.59 16.95 29.31
CA GLN A 70 -10.64 17.76 30.07
C GLN A 70 -9.18 17.52 29.70
N ASN A 71 -8.79 16.26 29.47
CA ASN A 71 -7.42 15.92 29.11
C ASN A 71 -7.18 16.19 27.62
N VAL A 72 -6.53 17.31 27.36
CA VAL A 72 -6.15 17.79 26.01
C VAL A 72 -4.65 17.62 25.72
N HIS A 73 -3.93 16.93 26.59
CA HIS A 73 -2.53 16.57 26.39
C HIS A 73 -2.44 15.05 26.31
N CYS A 74 -3.19 14.49 25.37
CA CYS A 74 -3.28 13.06 25.15
C CYS A 74 -2.94 12.73 23.70
N ALA A 75 -1.90 11.92 23.50
CA ALA A 75 -1.46 11.46 22.20
C ALA A 75 -0.90 10.04 22.32
N ALA A 76 -1.25 9.16 21.38
CA ALA A 76 -0.66 7.83 21.28
C ALA A 76 0.75 7.90 20.70
N SER A 77 1.71 7.24 21.35
CA SER A 77 3.06 7.10 20.83
C SER A 77 3.07 6.23 19.56
N GLY A 78 3.82 6.67 18.55
CA GLY A 78 3.94 5.95 17.28
C GLY A 78 2.68 5.95 16.41
N ALA A 79 1.72 6.86 16.65
CA ALA A 79 0.51 6.97 15.82
C ALA A 79 0.85 7.25 14.34
N THR A 80 1.76 8.19 14.06
CA THR A 80 2.25 8.46 12.69
C THR A 80 2.80 7.21 12.03
N ASP A 81 3.77 6.53 12.67
CA ASP A 81 4.41 5.33 12.09
C ASP A 81 3.37 4.23 11.83
N ARG A 82 2.41 4.07 12.74
CA ARG A 82 1.35 3.06 12.60
C ARG A 82 0.42 3.37 11.42
N VAL A 83 0.03 4.64 11.24
CA VAL A 83 -0.80 5.05 10.09
C VAL A 83 0.00 4.99 8.78
N ALA A 84 1.24 5.46 8.78
CA ALA A 84 2.16 5.37 7.63
C ALA A 84 2.34 3.93 7.19
N TRP A 85 2.63 3.03 8.13
CA TRP A 85 2.75 1.61 7.86
C TRP A 85 1.47 0.97 7.31
N MET A 86 0.29 1.46 7.69
CA MET A 86 -0.99 0.98 7.13
C MET A 86 -1.31 1.56 5.74
N CYS A 87 -0.85 2.77 5.43
CA CYS A 87 -1.39 3.56 4.32
C CYS A 87 -0.37 4.00 3.26
N ASP A 88 0.91 4.15 3.60
CA ASP A 88 1.93 4.62 2.66
C ASP A 88 2.02 3.71 1.42
N GLY A 89 2.16 4.33 0.26
CA GLY A 89 2.26 3.63 -1.02
C GLY A 89 0.91 3.13 -1.58
N LYS A 90 -0.19 3.22 -0.83
CA LYS A 90 -1.53 2.81 -1.31
C LYS A 90 -2.26 3.96 -2.00
N SER A 91 -3.13 3.63 -2.96
CA SER A 91 -4.08 4.61 -3.53
C SER A 91 -5.29 4.83 -2.63
N HIS A 92 -5.66 3.84 -1.82
CA HIS A 92 -6.76 3.89 -0.87
C HIS A 92 -6.35 3.22 0.45
N CYS A 93 -6.71 3.84 1.58
CA CYS A 93 -6.46 3.29 2.91
C CYS A 93 -7.64 3.57 3.83
N SER A 94 -7.91 2.67 4.78
CA SER A 94 -8.91 2.87 5.83
C SER A 94 -8.31 2.61 7.19
N VAL A 95 -8.43 3.56 8.11
CA VAL A 95 -7.89 3.45 9.48
C VAL A 95 -8.98 3.72 10.50
N THR A 96 -9.23 2.77 11.38
CA THR A 96 -10.22 2.92 12.46
C THR A 96 -9.60 3.56 13.69
N ALA A 97 -10.20 4.66 14.18
CA ALA A 97 -9.76 5.39 15.35
C ALA A 97 -10.11 4.65 16.65
N SER A 98 -9.32 3.65 17.05
CA SER A 98 -9.63 2.81 18.21
C SER A 98 -8.40 2.47 19.04
N ASN A 99 -8.62 2.20 20.32
CA ASN A 99 -7.59 1.65 21.21
C ASN A 99 -7.02 0.33 20.70
N SER A 100 -7.82 -0.45 19.96
CA SER A 100 -7.31 -1.67 19.35
C SER A 100 -6.20 -1.36 18.34
N VAL A 101 -6.30 -0.24 17.62
CA VAL A 101 -5.33 0.17 16.59
C VAL A 101 -4.19 0.95 17.21
N PHE A 102 -4.41 1.81 18.20
CA PHE A 102 -3.40 2.77 18.71
C PHE A 102 -3.03 2.58 20.19
N ASP A 103 -3.53 1.52 20.83
CA ASP A 103 -3.53 1.36 22.29
C ASP A 103 -4.31 2.51 22.99
N ASP A 104 -4.47 2.51 24.31
CA ASP A 104 -5.14 3.63 25.02
C ASP A 104 -4.12 4.59 25.65
N PRO A 105 -3.88 5.77 25.05
CA PRO A 105 -2.92 6.73 25.59
C PRO A 105 -3.44 7.49 26.82
N CYS A 106 -4.75 7.54 27.05
CA CYS A 106 -5.35 8.32 28.13
C CYS A 106 -6.73 7.77 28.51
N TYR A 107 -6.72 6.83 29.45
CA TYR A 107 -7.94 6.18 29.92
C TYR A 107 -8.99 7.21 30.40
N GLY A 108 -10.26 6.96 30.07
CA GLY A 108 -11.38 7.82 30.44
C GLY A 108 -11.56 9.08 29.57
N THR A 109 -10.59 9.40 28.70
CA THR A 109 -10.69 10.52 27.74
C THR A 109 -11.25 10.02 26.42
N TYR A 110 -12.24 10.75 25.87
CA TYR A 110 -12.80 10.42 24.56
C TYR A 110 -11.88 10.94 23.46
N LYS A 111 -11.42 10.08 22.56
CA LYS A 111 -10.35 10.41 21.61
C LYS A 111 -10.85 10.68 20.19
N TYR A 112 -9.97 11.16 19.33
CA TYR A 112 -10.13 11.24 17.88
C TYR A 112 -8.79 10.93 17.20
N LEU A 113 -8.88 10.47 15.96
CA LEU A 113 -7.73 10.31 15.07
C LEU A 113 -7.70 11.52 14.14
N GLN A 114 -6.56 12.20 14.07
CA GLN A 114 -6.27 13.20 13.06
C GLN A 114 -5.11 12.70 12.20
N VAL A 115 -5.29 12.67 10.88
CA VAL A 115 -4.27 12.24 9.93
C VAL A 115 -4.02 13.37 8.94
N SER A 116 -2.77 13.77 8.78
CA SER A 116 -2.28 14.61 7.69
C SER A 116 -1.56 13.72 6.69
N TYR A 117 -1.93 13.80 5.42
CA TYR A 117 -1.30 13.02 4.37
C TYR A 117 -1.18 13.81 3.07
N SER A 118 -0.21 13.43 2.26
CA SER A 118 0.01 13.97 0.94
C SER A 118 -0.12 12.90 -0.13
N CYS A 119 -0.66 13.26 -1.29
CA CYS A 119 -0.60 12.39 -2.47
C CYS A 119 0.70 12.66 -3.23
N LYS A 120 1.53 11.63 -3.37
CA LYS A 120 2.80 11.66 -4.12
C LYS A 120 2.69 10.81 -5.38
N CYS A 121 3.44 11.16 -6.41
CA CYS A 121 3.48 10.32 -7.61
C CYS A 121 4.04 8.94 -7.29
N LYS A 122 3.38 7.91 -7.81
CA LYS A 122 3.87 6.54 -7.70
C LYS A 122 5.22 6.45 -8.40
N ALA A 123 6.25 6.05 -7.66
CA ALA A 123 7.58 5.83 -8.23
C ALA A 123 7.56 4.54 -9.05
N ILE A 124 7.63 4.68 -10.37
CA ILE A 124 7.68 3.58 -11.32
C ILE A 124 9.12 3.43 -11.81
N GLU A 125 9.68 2.25 -11.61
CA GLU A 125 10.96 1.82 -12.18
C GLU A 125 10.72 1.07 -13.48
N GLN A 126 11.61 1.29 -14.47
CA GLN A 126 11.55 0.60 -15.75
C GLN A 126 12.80 -0.24 -15.98
N LYS A 127 12.61 -1.50 -16.35
CA LYS A 127 13.67 -2.45 -16.70
C LYS A 127 13.45 -2.98 -18.10
N THR A 128 14.45 -2.81 -18.96
CA THR A 128 14.47 -3.37 -20.31
C THR A 128 15.61 -4.37 -20.44
N VAL A 129 15.31 -5.59 -20.90
CA VAL A 129 16.31 -6.61 -21.22
C VAL A 129 16.02 -7.25 -22.56
N CYS A 130 17.07 -7.58 -23.30
CA CYS A 130 16.92 -8.20 -24.61
C CYS A 130 16.46 -9.65 -24.50
N GLU A 131 15.90 -10.21 -25.58
CA GLU A 131 15.57 -11.63 -25.66
C GLU A 131 16.79 -12.50 -25.29
N LEU A 132 16.54 -13.55 -24.50
CA LEU A 132 17.48 -14.45 -23.82
C LEU A 132 18.21 -13.86 -22.60
N SER A 133 18.07 -12.57 -22.31
CA SER A 133 18.58 -11.96 -21.06
C SER A 133 17.57 -12.08 -19.91
N THR A 134 18.05 -11.92 -18.68
CA THR A 134 17.23 -11.95 -17.46
C THR A 134 17.06 -10.54 -16.89
N ALA A 135 15.81 -10.17 -16.59
CA ALA A 135 15.47 -8.98 -15.84
C ALA A 135 15.43 -9.32 -14.35
N ASP A 136 16.37 -8.76 -13.59
CA ASP A 136 16.36 -8.79 -12.14
C ASP A 136 15.68 -7.52 -11.60
N LEU A 137 14.60 -7.72 -10.85
CA LEU A 137 13.80 -6.69 -10.18
C LEU A 137 14.06 -6.81 -8.68
N THR A 138 14.28 -5.68 -7.99
CA THR A 138 14.61 -5.68 -6.57
C THR A 138 13.96 -4.50 -5.87
N CYS A 139 13.45 -4.74 -4.66
CA CYS A 139 12.95 -3.71 -3.76
C CYS A 139 13.76 -3.69 -2.46
N GLY A 140 13.79 -2.52 -1.81
CA GLY A 140 14.48 -2.31 -0.54
C GLY A 140 13.87 -3.11 0.62
N LEU A 141 14.54 -3.05 1.77
CA LEU A 141 14.04 -3.68 3.00
C LEU A 141 12.63 -3.16 3.36
N GLY A 142 11.73 -4.09 3.68
CA GLY A 142 10.35 -3.76 4.05
C GLY A 142 9.41 -3.45 2.88
N GLN A 143 9.86 -3.63 1.63
CA GLN A 143 9.09 -3.41 0.42
C GLN A 143 8.99 -4.66 -0.44
N VAL A 144 7.96 -4.71 -1.28
CA VAL A 144 7.69 -5.77 -2.25
C VAL A 144 7.43 -5.19 -3.63
N ILE A 145 7.74 -5.97 -4.64
CA ILE A 145 7.50 -5.66 -6.05
C ILE A 145 5.99 -5.68 -6.30
N ASN A 146 5.52 -4.66 -7.01
CA ASN A 146 4.21 -4.60 -7.65
C ASN A 146 4.40 -4.23 -9.13
N ILE A 147 4.04 -5.14 -10.03
CA ILE A 147 4.13 -4.99 -11.48
C ILE A 147 2.99 -4.10 -11.99
N ASP A 148 3.36 -2.98 -12.62
CA ASP A 148 2.40 -2.05 -13.23
C ASP A 148 2.08 -2.45 -14.68
N SER A 149 3.13 -2.75 -15.45
CA SER A 149 2.99 -3.22 -16.83
C SER A 149 4.21 -4.01 -17.26
N ALA A 150 4.03 -4.97 -18.16
CA ALA A 150 5.13 -5.59 -18.86
C ALA A 150 4.74 -5.94 -20.29
N ASP A 151 5.72 -5.90 -21.19
CA ASP A 151 5.57 -6.39 -22.56
C ASP A 151 6.82 -7.13 -23.04
N TYR A 152 6.61 -8.23 -23.74
CA TYR A 152 7.65 -8.98 -24.43
C TYR A 152 7.39 -8.92 -25.93
N GLY A 153 8.26 -8.25 -26.66
CA GLY A 153 8.01 -7.92 -28.05
C GLY A 153 9.03 -6.94 -28.62
N ARG A 154 8.57 -6.05 -29.49
CA ARG A 154 9.37 -4.99 -30.08
C ARG A 154 8.46 -3.82 -30.47
N HIS A 155 8.83 -2.63 -29.99
CA HIS A 155 8.16 -1.34 -30.20
C HIS A 155 9.02 -0.32 -30.96
N ASP A 156 10.30 -0.63 -31.18
CA ASP A 156 11.21 0.24 -31.93
C ASP A 156 12.37 -0.55 -32.57
N ARG A 157 13.12 0.11 -33.46
CA ARG A 157 14.23 -0.50 -34.23
C ARG A 157 15.59 -0.42 -33.54
N THR A 158 15.68 0.31 -32.43
CA THR A 158 16.94 0.69 -31.78
C THR A 158 17.22 -0.11 -30.52
N THR A 159 16.20 -0.41 -29.73
CA THR A 159 16.29 -1.20 -28.51
C THR A 159 16.73 -2.61 -28.86
N CYS A 160 17.80 -3.08 -28.21
CA CYS A 160 18.36 -4.42 -28.41
C CYS A 160 18.71 -4.73 -29.87
N SER A 161 19.23 -3.74 -30.62
CA SER A 161 19.53 -3.85 -32.05
C SER A 161 20.99 -4.22 -32.38
N GLN A 162 21.90 -4.11 -31.41
CA GLN A 162 23.33 -4.29 -31.63
C GLN A 162 23.64 -5.71 -32.15
N GLY A 163 24.30 -5.78 -33.31
CA GLY A 163 24.70 -7.03 -33.95
C GLY A 163 23.55 -7.85 -34.54
N ARG A 164 22.34 -7.27 -34.65
CA ARG A 164 21.17 -7.96 -35.21
C ARG A 164 20.99 -7.64 -36.70
N PRO A 165 20.69 -8.64 -37.55
CA PRO A 165 20.31 -8.42 -38.94
C PRO A 165 19.10 -7.49 -39.06
N SER A 166 19.06 -6.72 -40.16
CA SER A 166 18.05 -5.68 -40.35
C SER A 166 16.62 -6.23 -40.41
N GLU A 167 16.48 -7.47 -40.86
CA GLU A 167 15.22 -8.20 -41.04
C GLU A 167 14.57 -8.49 -39.68
N GLN A 168 15.38 -8.75 -38.64
CA GLN A 168 14.92 -9.04 -37.28
C GLN A 168 14.42 -7.80 -36.52
N LEU A 169 14.58 -6.60 -37.09
CA LEU A 169 14.27 -5.31 -36.45
C LEU A 169 13.10 -4.58 -37.12
N GLN A 170 12.54 -5.10 -38.23
CA GLN A 170 11.53 -4.39 -39.02
C GLN A 170 10.16 -4.31 -38.35
N ILE A 171 9.74 -5.38 -37.67
CA ILE A 171 8.41 -5.49 -37.04
C ILE A 171 8.49 -4.83 -35.65
N VAL A 172 7.88 -3.65 -35.53
CA VAL A 172 7.87 -2.83 -34.30
C VAL A 172 6.48 -2.67 -33.68
N ASN A 173 5.48 -3.38 -34.19
CA ASN A 173 4.16 -3.47 -33.55
C ASN A 173 3.99 -4.90 -33.03
N CYS A 174 4.95 -5.36 -32.24
CA CYS A 174 4.97 -6.70 -31.69
C CYS A 174 4.86 -6.63 -30.18
N ALA A 175 3.83 -7.28 -29.63
CA ALA A 175 3.55 -7.32 -28.20
C ALA A 175 3.00 -8.70 -27.82
N SER A 176 3.38 -9.18 -26.66
CA SER A 176 2.89 -10.44 -26.14
C SER A 176 1.63 -10.20 -25.30
N SER A 177 0.51 -10.76 -25.73
CA SER A 177 -0.71 -10.73 -24.93
C SER A 177 -0.48 -11.45 -23.60
N GLY A 178 -0.68 -10.74 -22.48
CA GLY A 178 -0.56 -11.32 -21.14
C GLY A 178 0.82 -11.24 -20.50
N ALA A 179 1.79 -10.55 -21.11
CA ALA A 179 3.11 -10.35 -20.51
C ALA A 179 3.03 -9.71 -19.12
N THR A 180 2.22 -8.67 -18.92
CA THR A 180 1.97 -8.07 -17.58
C THR A 180 1.55 -9.11 -16.56
N ASN A 181 0.49 -9.88 -16.83
CA ASN A 181 -0.02 -10.88 -15.90
C ASN A 181 1.04 -11.94 -15.61
N ARG A 182 1.81 -12.35 -16.63
CA ARG A 182 2.84 -13.37 -16.46
C ARG A 182 3.98 -12.90 -15.56
N VAL A 183 4.43 -11.65 -15.71
CA VAL A 183 5.45 -11.08 -14.83
C VAL A 183 4.89 -10.84 -13.43
N ALA A 184 3.65 -10.36 -13.31
CA ALA A 184 2.96 -10.17 -12.02
C ALA A 184 2.86 -11.49 -11.23
N GLU A 185 2.39 -12.58 -11.85
CA GLU A 185 2.37 -13.92 -11.25
C GLU A 185 3.74 -14.38 -10.74
N MET A 186 4.82 -14.01 -11.45
CA MET A 186 6.18 -14.39 -11.08
C MET A 186 6.77 -13.51 -9.99
N CYS A 187 6.39 -12.22 -9.90
CA CYS A 187 7.16 -11.23 -9.15
C CYS A 187 6.39 -10.50 -8.05
N ASP A 188 5.06 -10.38 -8.14
CA ASP A 188 4.29 -9.59 -7.18
C ASP A 188 4.45 -10.12 -5.75
N GLY A 189 4.65 -9.21 -4.81
CA GLY A 189 4.83 -9.55 -3.39
C GLY A 189 6.22 -10.05 -3.02
N LYS A 190 7.16 -10.18 -3.96
CA LYS A 190 8.55 -10.55 -3.67
C LYS A 190 9.42 -9.32 -3.47
N SER A 191 10.46 -9.42 -2.65
CA SER A 191 11.51 -8.38 -2.56
C SER A 191 12.52 -8.47 -3.69
N HIS A 192 12.66 -9.64 -4.34
CA HIS A 192 13.52 -9.89 -5.48
C HIS A 192 12.84 -10.86 -6.45
N CYS A 193 12.93 -10.59 -7.75
CA CYS A 193 12.40 -11.45 -8.79
C CYS A 193 13.30 -11.44 -10.04
N SER A 194 13.50 -12.60 -10.65
CA SER A 194 14.25 -12.73 -11.90
C SER A 194 13.35 -13.30 -12.99
N VAL A 195 13.29 -12.64 -14.15
CA VAL A 195 12.44 -13.05 -15.28
C VAL A 195 13.26 -13.10 -16.57
N THR A 196 13.36 -14.27 -17.18
CA THR A 196 14.07 -14.45 -18.45
C THR A 196 13.19 -14.07 -19.64
N ALA A 197 13.65 -13.13 -20.46
CA ALA A 197 12.96 -12.66 -21.66
C ALA A 197 13.02 -13.71 -22.78
N SER A 198 12.09 -14.67 -22.79
CA SER A 198 12.15 -15.82 -23.70
C SER A 198 10.78 -16.27 -24.18
N ASN A 199 10.76 -16.87 -25.37
CA ASN A 199 9.57 -17.51 -25.93
C ASN A 199 8.99 -18.61 -25.02
N SER A 200 9.80 -19.27 -24.19
CA SER A 200 9.31 -20.26 -23.23
C SER A 200 8.51 -19.65 -22.07
N VAL A 201 8.75 -18.38 -21.74
CA VAL A 201 8.03 -17.68 -20.66
C VAL A 201 6.79 -16.97 -21.19
N PHE A 202 6.90 -16.34 -22.37
CA PHE A 202 5.89 -15.43 -22.90
C PHE A 202 5.21 -15.90 -24.20
N GLY A 203 5.68 -16.99 -24.81
CA GLY A 203 5.34 -17.33 -26.19
C GLY A 203 6.10 -16.49 -27.22
N ASP A 204 5.88 -16.75 -28.51
CA ASP A 204 6.49 -15.99 -29.59
C ASP A 204 5.45 -15.12 -30.33
N PRO A 205 5.30 -13.84 -29.96
CA PRO A 205 4.29 -12.96 -30.59
C PRO A 205 4.64 -12.54 -32.03
N CYS A 206 5.91 -12.65 -32.44
CA CYS A 206 6.35 -12.26 -33.78
C CYS A 206 7.59 -13.05 -34.21
N GLY A 207 7.37 -14.29 -34.65
CA GLY A 207 8.43 -15.19 -35.11
C GLY A 207 9.37 -14.53 -36.14
N GLY A 208 10.68 -14.71 -35.94
CA GLY A 208 11.72 -14.10 -36.77
C GLY A 208 12.10 -12.66 -36.39
N THR A 209 11.39 -12.03 -35.46
CA THR A 209 11.75 -10.72 -34.89
C THR A 209 12.49 -10.95 -33.57
N TYR A 210 13.63 -10.28 -33.41
CA TYR A 210 14.36 -10.30 -32.13
C TYR A 210 13.62 -9.40 -31.14
N LYS A 211 13.27 -9.89 -29.96
CA LYS A 211 12.41 -9.20 -29.00
C LYS A 211 13.19 -8.63 -27.82
N TYR A 212 12.49 -7.93 -26.94
CA TYR A 212 12.96 -7.53 -25.63
C TYR A 212 11.78 -7.51 -24.65
N LEU A 213 12.08 -7.69 -23.37
CA LEU A 213 11.15 -7.55 -22.28
C LEU A 213 11.30 -6.14 -21.69
N GLN A 214 10.21 -5.40 -21.61
CA GLN A 214 10.07 -4.15 -20.85
C GLN A 214 9.17 -4.41 -19.66
N VAL A 215 9.64 -4.08 -18.46
CA VAL A 215 8.86 -4.19 -17.22
C VAL A 215 8.84 -2.84 -16.52
N SER A 216 7.65 -2.34 -16.22
CA SER A 216 7.42 -1.23 -15.32
C SER A 216 6.90 -1.76 -13.99
N TYR A 217 7.58 -1.46 -12.89
CA TYR A 217 7.22 -1.94 -11.57
C TYR A 217 7.43 -0.86 -10.51
N SER A 218 6.92 -1.12 -9.31
CA SER A 218 7.06 -0.24 -8.15
C SER A 218 7.38 -1.04 -6.92
N CYS A 219 8.01 -0.40 -5.94
CA CYS A 219 8.26 -0.97 -4.63
C CYS A 219 7.28 -0.40 -3.62
N GLU A 220 6.39 -1.27 -3.14
CA GLU A 220 5.34 -0.91 -2.18
C GLU A 220 5.67 -1.49 -0.81
N PRO A 221 5.35 -0.81 0.30
CA PRO A 221 5.48 -1.39 1.63
C PRO A 221 4.75 -2.74 1.74
N ILE A 222 5.31 -3.68 2.50
CA ILE A 222 4.67 -5.00 2.71
C ILE A 222 3.24 -4.77 3.24
N PRO A 223 2.20 -5.28 2.57
CA PRO A 223 0.83 -5.14 3.03
C PRO A 223 0.62 -6.00 4.27
N ILE A 224 0.29 -5.37 5.40
CA ILE A 224 0.03 -6.09 6.64
C ILE A 224 -1.44 -5.95 6.99
N ALA A 225 -2.07 -7.10 7.20
CA ALA A 225 -3.48 -7.23 7.52
C ALA A 225 -3.65 -7.50 9.01
N ARG A 226 -4.73 -6.96 9.57
CA ARG A 226 -5.18 -7.31 10.92
C ARG A 226 -6.48 -8.10 10.81
N THR A 227 -6.48 -9.27 11.44
CA THR A 227 -7.68 -10.10 11.59
C THR A 227 -8.13 -10.07 13.05
N VAL A 228 -9.45 -10.02 13.27
CA VAL A 228 -10.06 -10.11 14.59
C VAL A 228 -11.10 -11.22 14.54
N SER A 229 -10.99 -12.18 15.44
CA SER A 229 -12.00 -13.21 15.68
C SER A 229 -12.44 -13.16 17.13
N CYS A 230 -13.73 -13.42 17.37
CA CYS A 230 -14.26 -13.45 18.72
C CYS A 230 -13.94 -14.77 19.41
N GLU A 231 -13.89 -14.76 20.74
CA GLU A 231 -13.70 -15.97 21.54
C GLU A 231 -14.70 -17.07 21.13
N GLY A 232 -14.17 -18.28 20.90
CA GLY A 232 -14.91 -19.44 20.39
C GLY A 232 -14.97 -19.55 18.88
N GLN A 233 -14.46 -18.57 18.12
CA GLN A 233 -14.35 -18.61 16.66
C GLN A 233 -12.90 -18.82 16.23
N THR A 234 -12.72 -19.42 15.06
CA THR A 234 -11.40 -19.57 14.43
C THR A 234 -11.01 -18.28 13.70
N ALA A 235 -9.78 -17.82 13.89
CA ALA A 235 -9.17 -16.79 13.04
C ALA A 235 -8.52 -17.46 11.84
N ASP A 236 -9.11 -17.26 10.66
CA ASP A 236 -8.52 -17.71 9.41
C ASP A 236 -7.56 -16.63 8.89
N LEU A 237 -6.28 -16.99 8.83
CA LEU A 237 -5.23 -16.15 8.28
C LEU A 237 -4.83 -16.76 6.94
N SER A 238 -5.18 -16.07 5.86
CA SER A 238 -4.85 -16.48 4.51
C SER A 238 -4.12 -15.36 3.77
N CYS A 239 -3.21 -15.77 2.89
CA CYS A 239 -2.57 -14.90 1.92
C CYS A 239 -2.69 -15.53 0.54
N GLU A 240 -2.47 -14.72 -0.49
CA GLU A 240 -2.49 -15.21 -1.88
C GLU A 240 -1.48 -16.35 -2.09
N PRO A 241 -1.74 -17.26 -3.06
CA PRO A 241 -0.85 -18.38 -3.34
C PRO A 241 0.61 -17.95 -3.50
N GLY A 242 1.52 -18.64 -2.81
CA GLY A 242 2.97 -18.36 -2.86
C GLY A 242 3.45 -17.28 -1.89
N LYS A 243 2.56 -16.62 -1.14
CA LYS A 243 2.92 -15.72 -0.03
C LYS A 243 3.04 -16.51 1.28
N VAL A 244 3.75 -15.93 2.25
CA VAL A 244 3.91 -16.48 3.61
C VAL A 244 3.41 -15.46 4.61
N ILE A 245 2.63 -15.94 5.59
CA ILE A 245 2.12 -15.10 6.67
C ILE A 245 3.23 -14.90 7.69
N ARG A 246 3.48 -13.64 8.04
CA ARG A 246 4.35 -13.28 9.15
C ARG A 246 3.54 -12.53 10.20
N ILE A 247 3.42 -13.13 11.38
CA ILE A 247 2.71 -12.52 12.50
C ILE A 247 3.65 -11.50 13.15
N HIS A 248 3.23 -10.23 13.14
CA HIS A 248 3.96 -9.14 13.80
C HIS A 248 3.50 -8.90 15.23
N ARG A 249 2.21 -9.06 15.48
CA ARG A 249 1.57 -8.93 16.80
C ARG A 249 0.27 -9.74 16.78
N ALA A 250 0.02 -10.44 17.87
CA ALA A 250 -1.22 -11.14 18.16
C ALA A 250 -1.59 -10.87 19.63
N ASP A 251 -2.83 -10.44 19.85
CA ASP A 251 -3.37 -10.17 21.18
C ASP A 251 -4.63 -11.02 21.38
N TYR A 252 -4.69 -11.77 22.48
CA TYR A 252 -5.91 -12.47 22.91
C TYR A 252 -6.44 -11.78 24.16
N GLY A 253 -7.67 -11.30 24.09
CA GLY A 253 -8.32 -10.57 25.18
C GLY A 253 -9.30 -9.52 24.66
N ARG A 254 -9.37 -8.38 25.36
CA ARG A 254 -10.29 -7.28 25.05
C ARG A 254 -9.59 -5.95 25.30
N SER A 255 -9.49 -5.13 24.26
CA SER A 255 -8.95 -3.76 24.28
C SER A 255 -10.03 -2.66 24.21
N ASP A 256 -11.28 -3.04 23.92
CA ASP A 256 -12.41 -2.12 23.82
C ASP A 256 -13.76 -2.81 24.07
N ARG A 257 -14.82 -2.01 24.27
CA ARG A 257 -16.16 -2.49 24.64
C ARG A 257 -17.03 -2.92 23.45
N THR A 258 -16.56 -2.70 22.23
CA THR A 258 -17.36 -2.80 21.00
C THR A 258 -17.00 -3.98 20.14
N THR A 259 -15.72 -4.34 20.09
CA THR A 259 -15.23 -5.52 19.39
C THR A 259 -15.79 -6.77 20.07
N CYS A 260 -16.45 -7.64 19.32
CA CYS A 260 -17.04 -8.87 19.85
C CYS A 260 -17.98 -8.64 21.05
N SER A 261 -18.87 -7.64 20.97
CA SER A 261 -19.82 -7.30 22.04
C SER A 261 -21.27 -7.72 21.77
N GLN A 262 -21.61 -8.07 20.53
CA GLN A 262 -22.97 -8.45 20.16
C GLN A 262 -23.41 -9.71 20.92
N GLY A 263 -24.53 -9.63 21.64
CA GLY A 263 -25.06 -10.73 22.45
C GLY A 263 -24.32 -11.00 23.76
N ARG A 264 -23.32 -10.19 24.14
CA ARG A 264 -22.55 -10.36 25.38
C ARG A 264 -23.14 -9.51 26.51
N PRO A 265 -23.24 -10.03 27.75
CA PRO A 265 -23.62 -9.25 28.93
C PRO A 265 -22.68 -8.06 29.18
N SER A 266 -23.23 -7.00 29.79
CA SER A 266 -22.48 -5.75 30.01
C SER A 266 -21.25 -5.97 30.90
N GLU A 267 -21.29 -6.90 31.86
CA GLU A 267 -20.17 -7.18 32.74
C GLU A 267 -18.97 -7.78 31.97
N GLN A 268 -19.24 -8.58 30.92
CA GLN A 268 -18.20 -9.25 30.14
C GLN A 268 -17.45 -8.33 29.17
N VAL A 269 -18.03 -7.17 28.83
CA VAL A 269 -17.41 -6.19 27.92
C VAL A 269 -16.73 -5.04 28.66
N GLN A 270 -16.86 -4.96 29.99
CA GLN A 270 -16.32 -3.86 30.77
C GLN A 270 -14.80 -3.89 30.92
N ASN A 271 -14.21 -5.07 31.11
CA ASN A 271 -12.76 -5.21 31.26
C ASN A 271 -12.06 -5.09 29.90
N VAL A 272 -11.57 -3.89 29.59
CA VAL A 272 -10.85 -3.55 28.35
C VAL A 272 -9.32 -3.52 28.53
N ASN A 273 -8.82 -3.86 29.71
CA ASN A 273 -7.40 -4.05 29.99
C ASN A 273 -7.13 -5.55 30.16
N CYS A 274 -7.68 -6.34 29.24
CA CYS A 274 -7.60 -7.79 29.26
C CYS A 274 -6.69 -8.23 28.11
N ALA A 275 -5.50 -8.71 28.42
CA ALA A 275 -4.57 -9.24 27.43
C ALA A 275 -3.83 -10.43 28.01
N ALA A 276 -3.83 -11.56 27.29
CA ALA A 276 -3.03 -12.71 27.64
C ALA A 276 -1.57 -12.47 27.24
N SER A 277 -0.66 -12.59 28.22
CA SER A 277 0.76 -12.27 28.07
C SER A 277 1.52 -13.20 27.12
N THR A 278 1.03 -14.42 26.88
CA THR A 278 1.69 -15.44 26.05
C THR A 278 1.13 -15.53 24.62
N THR A 279 0.24 -14.61 24.22
CA THR A 279 -0.44 -14.72 22.93
C THR A 279 0.55 -14.74 21.76
N ASN A 280 1.52 -13.83 21.75
CA ASN A 280 2.52 -13.77 20.68
C ASN A 280 3.35 -15.05 20.59
N ASP A 281 3.74 -15.62 21.73
CA ASP A 281 4.54 -16.85 21.77
C ASP A 281 3.77 -18.05 21.23
N HIS A 282 2.48 -18.17 21.59
CA HIS A 282 1.63 -19.25 21.10
C HIS A 282 1.35 -19.14 19.60
N VAL A 283 1.09 -17.93 19.10
CA VAL A 283 0.77 -17.72 17.69
C VAL A 283 2.02 -17.80 16.80
N ALA A 284 3.19 -17.41 17.32
CA ALA A 284 4.46 -17.54 16.59
C ALA A 284 4.97 -19.00 16.47
N GLN A 285 4.42 -19.93 17.23
CA GLN A 285 4.78 -21.36 17.23
C GLN A 285 3.86 -22.23 16.37
N MET A 286 2.80 -21.66 15.77
CA MET A 286 1.88 -22.34 14.85
C MET A 286 2.35 -22.19 13.40
#